data_AF-A0A1C6AAG6-F1
#
_entry.id   AF-A0A1C6AAG6-F1
#
_cell.length_a   1.000
_cell.length_b   1.000
_cell.length_c   1.000
_cell.angle_alpha   90.00
_cell.angle_beta   90.00
_cell.angle_gamma   90.00
#
_symmetry.space_group_name_H-M   'P 1'
#
loop_
_entity.id
_entity.type
_entity.pdbx_description
1 polymer ?
#
loop_
_entity_poly.entity_id
_entity_poly.type
_entity_poly.pdbx_seq_one_letter_code
_entity_poly.pdbx_strand_id
1 'polypeptide(L)'
;MSFQYDQYLAQHRSNVKRGYEWLCENLPDVIKDAVNAGWQTGFAHDQSKDEPDEYNAYDAYFYGNNRSFKVVQDYQRAWLLHIHRNPHHWQHWVLINDDPKEGEIVLEMPYDYIIEMICDWWAFSWAQENLDKIFNWYEEHSKYMKLAPDTRKTVEDILSKIKAKLDEDSNAEIQHSGVKGMKWGVRNGPPYPIEENKKVAKVRRHDNLVEEAIHSGEVSKTVNKDKQKRHTKSDHLPGRSYLDGDVEYAQKLVDKYGGKGDPVIDGNGDWTHKEKIEDSDIIGTHVDRYSGVETRTNMGMIVYSKTGTHVYPRKEDEDESN
;
A
#
# COMPACT_ATOMS: atom_id res chain seq x y z
N MET A 1 -18.80 4.62 17.27
CA MET A 1 -17.71 5.57 17.53
C MET A 1 -16.59 4.81 18.21
N SER A 2 -15.65 4.32 17.41
CA SER A 2 -14.44 3.68 17.90
C SER A 2 -13.36 4.74 18.17
N PHE A 3 -12.65 4.55 19.27
CA PHE A 3 -11.46 5.33 19.60
C PHE A 3 -10.37 5.27 18.51
N GLN A 4 -10.33 4.16 17.75
CA GLN A 4 -9.34 3.95 16.69
C GLN A 4 -9.57 4.90 15.50
N TYR A 5 -10.83 5.13 15.13
CA TYR A 5 -11.14 6.06 14.03
C TYR A 5 -10.85 7.52 14.41
N ASP A 6 -11.16 7.92 15.64
CA ASP A 6 -10.83 9.25 16.17
C ASP A 6 -9.32 9.51 16.14
N GLN A 7 -8.53 8.51 16.56
CA GLN A 7 -7.06 8.59 16.50
C GLN A 7 -6.54 8.72 15.06
N TYR A 8 -7.12 7.96 14.13
CA TYR A 8 -6.77 8.05 12.72
C TYR A 8 -7.06 9.45 12.15
N LEU A 9 -8.25 9.99 12.38
CA LEU A 9 -8.62 11.33 11.90
C LEU A 9 -7.69 12.41 12.47
N ALA A 10 -7.42 12.36 13.78
CA ALA A 10 -6.51 13.30 14.42
C ALA A 10 -5.09 13.23 13.84
N GLN A 11 -4.58 12.01 13.62
CA GLN A 11 -3.25 11.80 13.05
C GLN A 11 -3.16 12.25 11.59
N HIS A 12 -4.18 11.95 10.77
CA HIS A 12 -4.25 12.37 9.37
C HIS A 12 -4.25 13.89 9.25
N ARG A 13 -5.20 14.57 9.92
CA ARG A 13 -5.29 16.05 9.94
C ARG A 13 -3.99 16.70 10.42
N SER A 14 -3.34 16.12 11.45
CA SER A 14 -2.03 16.58 11.93
C SER A 14 -0.94 16.46 10.85
N ASN A 15 -0.91 15.35 10.12
CA ASN A 15 0.07 15.15 9.04
C ASN A 15 -0.18 16.04 7.81
N VAL A 16 -1.44 16.32 7.47
CA VAL A 16 -1.79 17.32 6.44
C VAL A 16 -1.24 18.68 6.82
N LYS A 17 -1.49 19.11 8.05
CA LYS A 17 -0.95 20.36 8.59
C LYS A 17 0.58 20.40 8.55
N ARG A 18 1.27 19.32 8.91
CA ARG A 18 2.74 19.23 8.81
C ARG A 18 3.25 19.39 7.37
N GLY A 19 2.54 18.81 6.40
CA GLY A 19 2.85 19.00 4.98
C GLY A 19 2.77 20.47 4.57
N TYR A 20 1.72 21.17 5.00
CA TYR A 20 1.54 22.59 4.75
C TYR A 20 2.62 23.45 5.43
N GLU A 21 2.89 23.21 6.72
CA GLU A 21 3.94 23.93 7.47
C GLU A 21 5.31 23.76 6.82
N TRP A 22 5.64 22.55 6.35
CA TRP A 22 6.88 22.32 5.62
C TRP A 22 6.94 23.14 4.32
N LEU A 23 5.84 23.25 3.57
CA LEU A 23 5.78 24.08 2.37
C LEU A 23 5.97 25.57 2.70
N CYS A 24 5.39 26.06 3.79
CA CYS A 24 5.60 27.43 4.24
C CYS A 24 7.08 27.74 4.54
N GLU A 25 7.76 26.80 5.20
CA GLU A 25 9.15 26.97 5.61
C GLU A 25 10.13 26.82 4.44
N ASN A 26 9.89 25.86 3.55
CA ASN A 26 10.87 25.44 2.54
C ASN A 26 10.56 25.93 1.14
N LEU A 27 9.29 26.20 0.83
CA LEU A 27 8.81 26.64 -0.49
C LEU A 27 7.82 27.81 -0.37
N PRO A 28 8.20 28.95 0.24
CA PRO A 28 7.29 30.07 0.44
C PRO A 28 6.72 30.65 -0.87
N ASP A 29 7.45 30.53 -1.98
CA ASP A 29 6.98 30.92 -3.31
C ASP A 29 5.79 30.10 -3.83
N VAL A 30 5.64 28.85 -3.36
CA VAL A 30 4.47 28.02 -3.66
C VAL A 30 3.27 28.46 -2.82
N ILE A 31 3.50 28.94 -1.59
CA ILE A 31 2.41 29.28 -0.67
C ILE A 31 1.91 30.72 -0.84
N LYS A 32 2.72 31.63 -1.40
CA LYS A 32 2.40 33.07 -1.45
C LYS A 32 1.02 33.41 -2.05
N ASP A 33 0.54 32.60 -3.00
CA ASP A 33 -0.72 32.81 -3.72
C ASP A 33 -1.87 31.94 -3.17
N ALA A 34 -1.60 31.09 -2.17
CA ALA A 34 -2.56 30.17 -1.55
C ALA A 34 -3.12 30.77 -0.24
N VAL A 35 -4.00 31.77 -0.38
CA VAL A 35 -4.51 32.60 0.72
C VAL A 35 -5.30 31.80 1.77
N ASN A 36 -6.04 30.78 1.34
CA ASN A 36 -6.91 29.98 2.22
C ASN A 36 -6.31 28.62 2.59
N ALA A 37 -5.26 28.16 1.90
CA ALA A 37 -4.67 26.84 2.11
C ALA A 37 -4.26 26.59 3.57
N GLY A 38 -3.77 27.60 4.29
CA GLY A 38 -3.43 27.46 5.71
C GLY A 38 -4.63 27.24 6.63
N TRP A 39 -5.78 27.87 6.32
CA TRP A 39 -7.03 27.60 7.03
C TRP A 39 -7.57 26.22 6.69
N GLN A 40 -7.56 25.86 5.40
CA GLN A 40 -8.03 24.57 4.90
C GLN A 40 -7.24 23.43 5.54
N THR A 41 -5.92 23.39 5.36
CA THR A 41 -5.05 22.32 5.86
C THR A 41 -4.93 22.29 7.40
N GLY A 42 -5.04 23.44 8.07
CA GLY A 42 -4.85 23.56 9.50
C GLY A 42 -6.11 23.35 10.35
N PHE A 43 -7.29 23.64 9.82
CA PHE A 43 -8.53 23.70 10.60
C PHE A 43 -9.75 23.04 9.94
N ALA A 44 -9.90 23.14 8.62
CA ALA A 44 -11.11 22.70 7.92
C ALA A 44 -10.96 21.36 7.17
N HIS A 45 -9.74 20.85 7.05
CA HIS A 45 -9.44 19.63 6.31
C HIS A 45 -10.24 18.45 6.85
N ASP A 46 -10.98 17.79 5.96
CA ASP A 46 -11.81 16.63 6.27
C ASP A 46 -12.82 16.87 7.40
N GLN A 47 -13.29 18.12 7.60
CA GLN A 47 -14.25 18.44 8.67
C GLN A 47 -15.54 17.62 8.52
N SER A 48 -15.96 17.31 7.29
CA SER A 48 -17.16 16.50 7.04
C SER A 48 -17.08 15.08 7.61
N LYS A 49 -15.87 14.56 7.89
CA LYS A 49 -15.68 13.25 8.53
C LYS A 49 -16.26 13.20 9.95
N ASP A 50 -16.50 14.35 10.57
CA ASP A 50 -17.11 14.44 11.90
C ASP A 50 -18.66 14.39 11.82
N GLU A 51 -19.24 14.52 10.63
CA GLU A 51 -20.69 14.43 10.42
C GLU A 51 -21.17 12.98 10.56
N PRO A 52 -22.34 12.71 11.19
CA PRO A 52 -22.80 11.35 11.46
C PRO A 52 -22.98 10.45 10.24
N ASP A 53 -23.26 11.02 9.07
CA ASP A 53 -23.49 10.28 7.82
C ASP A 53 -22.20 9.82 7.14
N GLU A 54 -21.07 10.46 7.43
CA GLU A 54 -19.73 9.99 7.06
C GLU A 54 -19.11 9.19 8.19
N TYR A 55 -19.06 9.75 9.40
CA TYR A 55 -18.34 9.20 10.53
C TYR A 55 -18.73 7.74 10.79
N ASN A 56 -20.03 7.49 10.95
CA ASN A 56 -20.52 6.16 11.36
C ASN A 56 -20.26 5.11 10.28
N ALA A 57 -20.33 5.49 9.01
CA ALA A 57 -20.09 4.59 7.89
C ALA A 57 -18.61 4.21 7.78
N TYR A 58 -17.70 5.19 7.95
CA TYR A 58 -16.26 4.94 7.97
C TYR A 58 -15.84 4.09 9.18
N ASP A 59 -16.31 4.46 10.38
CA ASP A 59 -16.05 3.72 11.61
C ASP A 59 -16.47 2.25 11.48
N ALA A 60 -17.68 2.00 10.99
CA ALA A 60 -18.20 0.65 10.79
C ALA A 60 -17.40 -0.15 9.73
N TYR A 61 -17.03 0.49 8.62
CA TYR A 61 -16.37 -0.17 7.48
C TYR A 61 -14.89 -0.52 7.74
N PHE A 62 -14.15 0.36 8.42
CA PHE A 62 -12.72 0.17 8.69
C PHE A 62 -12.41 -0.41 10.06
N TYR A 63 -13.22 -0.10 11.08
CA TYR A 63 -12.95 -0.46 12.48
C TYR A 63 -14.04 -1.34 13.10
N GLY A 64 -15.19 -1.49 12.45
CA GLY A 64 -16.30 -2.30 12.93
C GLY A 64 -16.18 -3.82 12.70
N ASN A 65 -15.13 -4.27 12.02
CA ASN A 65 -14.91 -5.68 11.64
C ASN A 65 -16.14 -6.33 10.95
N ASN A 66 -16.85 -5.55 10.13
CA ASN A 66 -18.08 -5.96 9.45
C ASN A 66 -18.05 -5.48 7.99
N ARG A 67 -18.20 -6.41 7.04
CA ARG A 67 -18.28 -6.13 5.59
C ARG A 67 -19.59 -6.61 4.97
N SER A 68 -20.66 -6.63 5.74
CA SER A 68 -22.00 -6.87 5.22
C SER A 68 -22.36 -5.91 4.09
N PHE A 69 -23.24 -6.34 3.19
CA PHE A 69 -23.74 -5.53 2.07
C PHE A 69 -24.17 -4.11 2.49
N LYS A 70 -24.87 -4.00 3.62
CA LYS A 70 -25.29 -2.71 4.17
C LYS A 70 -24.11 -1.81 4.53
N VAL A 71 -23.09 -2.34 5.23
CA VAL A 71 -21.91 -1.55 5.63
C VAL A 71 -21.12 -1.08 4.41
N VAL A 72 -21.00 -1.92 3.37
CA VAL A 72 -20.35 -1.53 2.11
C VAL A 72 -21.14 -0.44 1.39
N GLN A 73 -22.47 -0.54 1.29
CA GLN A 73 -23.31 0.50 0.68
C GLN A 73 -23.27 1.82 1.46
N ASP A 74 -23.36 1.77 2.78
CA ASP A 74 -23.29 2.95 3.63
C ASP A 74 -21.94 3.65 3.46
N TYR A 75 -20.84 2.89 3.39
CA TYR A 75 -19.50 3.41 3.09
C TYR A 75 -19.41 4.05 1.70
N GLN A 76 -19.94 3.43 0.66
CA GLN A 76 -19.93 4.00 -0.70
C GLN A 76 -20.67 5.35 -0.75
N ARG A 77 -21.81 5.47 -0.05
CA ARG A 77 -22.55 6.73 0.08
C ARG A 77 -21.76 7.78 0.87
N ALA A 78 -21.15 7.39 1.97
CA ALA A 78 -20.30 8.27 2.76
C ALA A 78 -19.08 8.77 1.97
N TRP A 79 -18.42 7.91 1.19
CA TRP A 79 -17.32 8.29 0.31
C TRP A 79 -17.78 9.30 -0.75
N LEU A 80 -18.95 9.10 -1.36
CA LEU A 80 -19.52 10.04 -2.31
C LEU A 80 -19.79 11.41 -1.66
N LEU A 81 -20.41 11.44 -0.48
CA LEU A 81 -20.63 12.69 0.26
C LEU A 81 -19.31 13.39 0.59
N HIS A 82 -18.34 12.63 1.05
CA HIS A 82 -17.03 13.12 1.46
C HIS A 82 -16.29 13.83 0.30
N ILE A 83 -16.18 13.19 -0.87
CA ILE A 83 -15.50 13.81 -2.02
C ILE A 83 -16.24 15.06 -2.53
N HIS A 84 -17.56 15.14 -2.34
CA HIS A 84 -18.35 16.31 -2.74
C HIS A 84 -18.48 17.39 -1.66
N ARG A 85 -18.10 17.11 -0.41
CA ARG A 85 -18.00 18.09 0.68
C ARG A 85 -16.61 18.67 0.85
N ASN A 86 -15.57 17.97 0.38
CA ASN A 86 -14.18 18.39 0.50
C ASN A 86 -13.56 18.60 -0.89
N PRO A 87 -13.47 19.86 -1.36
CA PRO A 87 -13.04 20.16 -2.73
C PRO A 87 -11.56 19.88 -3.04
N HIS A 88 -10.75 19.48 -2.05
CA HIS A 88 -9.38 19.04 -2.31
C HIS A 88 -9.31 17.65 -2.97
N HIS A 89 -10.40 16.88 -3.02
CA HIS A 89 -10.44 15.66 -3.82
C HIS A 89 -10.66 15.98 -5.29
N TRP A 90 -9.81 15.47 -6.18
CA TRP A 90 -9.94 15.71 -7.63
C TRP A 90 -11.29 15.26 -8.21
N GLN A 91 -11.92 14.23 -7.63
CA GLN A 91 -13.24 13.74 -8.05
C GLN A 91 -14.34 14.80 -7.87
N HIS A 92 -14.16 15.75 -6.95
CA HIS A 92 -15.07 16.88 -6.76
C HIS A 92 -15.25 17.71 -8.05
N TRP A 93 -14.19 17.78 -8.85
CA TRP A 93 -14.10 18.62 -10.04
C TRP A 93 -14.40 17.86 -11.34
N VAL A 94 -14.98 16.65 -11.24
CA VAL A 94 -15.46 15.89 -12.39
C VAL A 94 -16.97 16.06 -12.48
N LEU A 95 -17.42 16.84 -13.45
CA LEU A 95 -18.82 17.03 -13.76
C LEU A 95 -19.31 15.86 -14.65
N ILE A 96 -20.32 15.15 -14.15
CA ILE A 96 -21.04 14.12 -14.90
C ILE A 96 -22.32 14.76 -15.44
N ASN A 97 -22.44 14.89 -16.76
CA ASN A 97 -23.59 15.54 -17.40
C ASN A 97 -24.75 14.55 -17.66
N ASP A 98 -25.96 15.10 -17.75
CA ASP A 98 -27.18 14.33 -18.05
C ASP A 98 -27.22 13.85 -19.51
N ASP A 99 -26.63 14.59 -20.46
CA ASP A 99 -26.51 14.17 -21.86
C ASP A 99 -25.25 13.31 -22.05
N PRO A 100 -25.38 12.03 -22.43
CA PRO A 100 -24.23 11.17 -22.70
C PRO A 100 -23.27 11.71 -23.77
N LYS A 101 -23.72 12.62 -24.65
CA LYS A 101 -22.89 13.26 -25.68
C LYS A 101 -21.96 14.32 -25.11
N GLU A 102 -22.34 14.96 -24.02
CA GLU A 102 -21.48 15.94 -23.31
C GLU A 102 -20.39 15.22 -22.52
N GLY A 103 -20.64 13.96 -22.14
CA GLY A 103 -19.69 13.13 -21.41
C GLY A 103 -19.35 13.72 -20.04
N GLU A 104 -18.16 13.38 -19.55
CA GLU A 104 -17.62 13.97 -18.34
C GLU A 104 -16.77 15.20 -18.66
N ILE A 105 -16.93 16.26 -17.87
CA ILE A 105 -16.16 17.50 -17.98
C ILE A 105 -15.29 17.62 -16.74
N VAL A 106 -13.98 17.75 -16.93
CA VAL A 106 -13.02 17.96 -15.85
C VAL A 106 -12.77 19.46 -15.70
N LEU A 107 -13.03 19.99 -14.50
CA LEU A 107 -12.92 21.42 -14.18
C LEU A 107 -11.55 21.73 -13.57
N GLU A 108 -11.08 22.96 -13.79
CA GLU A 108 -9.87 23.46 -13.15
C GLU A 108 -10.09 23.67 -11.65
N MET A 109 -9.16 23.13 -10.85
CA MET A 109 -9.18 23.22 -9.40
C MET A 109 -8.58 24.56 -8.95
N PRO A 110 -9.26 25.31 -8.06
CA PRO A 110 -8.69 26.50 -7.43
C PRO A 110 -7.39 26.18 -6.69
N TYR A 111 -6.44 27.11 -6.73
CA TYR A 111 -5.08 26.89 -6.25
C TYR A 111 -4.99 26.45 -4.78
N ASP A 112 -5.80 27.04 -3.90
CA ASP A 112 -5.88 26.66 -2.48
C ASP A 112 -6.16 25.15 -2.30
N TYR A 113 -7.10 24.60 -3.07
CA TYR A 113 -7.45 23.18 -3.01
C TYR A 113 -6.38 22.29 -3.64
N ILE A 114 -5.60 22.79 -4.61
CA ILE A 114 -4.43 22.07 -5.13
C ILE A 114 -3.39 21.89 -4.01
N ILE A 115 -3.13 22.94 -3.23
CA ILE A 115 -2.21 22.87 -2.09
C ILE A 115 -2.75 21.88 -1.04
N GLU A 116 -4.02 22.01 -0.67
CA GLU A 116 -4.65 21.08 0.29
C GLU A 116 -4.58 19.63 -0.19
N MET A 117 -4.85 19.36 -1.48
CA MET A 117 -4.78 18.03 -2.08
C MET A 117 -3.37 17.43 -2.02
N ILE A 118 -2.34 18.22 -2.30
CA ILE A 118 -0.95 17.76 -2.20
C ILE A 118 -0.60 17.45 -0.73
N CYS A 119 -1.02 18.30 0.21
CA CYS A 119 -0.82 18.05 1.64
C CYS A 119 -1.57 16.80 2.14
N ASP A 120 -2.79 16.56 1.66
CA ASP A 120 -3.60 15.34 1.92
C ASP A 120 -2.84 14.09 1.48
N TRP A 121 -2.37 14.04 0.24
CA TRP A 121 -1.57 12.92 -0.26
C TRP A 121 -0.27 12.75 0.50
N TRP A 122 0.37 13.87 0.87
CA TRP A 122 1.65 13.83 1.57
C TRP A 122 1.52 13.39 3.03
N ALA A 123 0.33 13.51 3.63
CA ALA A 123 0.08 13.06 5.00
C ALA A 123 0.37 11.57 5.21
N PHE A 124 0.19 10.74 4.18
CA PHE A 124 0.54 9.33 4.21
C PHE A 124 2.05 9.08 4.25
N SER A 125 2.84 9.95 3.61
CA SER A 125 4.30 9.92 3.70
C SER A 125 4.78 10.30 5.10
N TRP A 126 4.18 11.34 5.70
CA TRP A 126 4.45 11.75 7.08
C TRP A 126 4.08 10.66 8.09
N ALA A 127 2.95 9.97 7.91
CA ALA A 127 2.53 8.86 8.76
C ALA A 127 3.52 7.68 8.72
N GLN A 128 4.25 7.52 7.63
CA GLN A 128 5.21 6.44 7.41
C GLN A 128 6.67 6.87 7.61
N GLU A 129 6.90 8.10 8.05
CA GLU A 129 8.23 8.70 8.25
C GLU A 129 9.14 8.57 7.02
N ASN A 130 8.55 8.68 5.83
CA ASN A 130 9.27 8.62 4.56
C ASN A 130 8.63 9.61 3.57
N LEU A 131 9.20 10.81 3.49
CA LEU A 131 8.65 11.94 2.75
C LEU A 131 8.61 11.70 1.24
N ASP A 132 9.49 10.86 0.70
CA ASP A 132 9.60 10.59 -0.75
C ASP A 132 8.47 9.70 -1.30
N LYS A 133 7.72 9.02 -0.42
CA LYS A 133 6.67 8.08 -0.84
C LYS A 133 5.55 8.71 -1.69
N ILE A 134 5.35 10.03 -1.58
CA ILE A 134 4.33 10.73 -2.37
C ILE A 134 4.64 10.68 -3.87
N PHE A 135 5.92 10.70 -4.26
CA PHE A 135 6.30 10.75 -5.67
C PHE A 135 5.96 9.46 -6.39
N ASN A 136 6.33 8.31 -5.79
CA ASN A 136 6.00 6.99 -6.34
C ASN A 136 4.47 6.78 -6.39
N TRP A 137 3.77 7.19 -5.33
CA TRP A 137 2.32 7.11 -5.29
C TRP A 137 1.67 7.95 -6.41
N TYR A 138 2.11 9.20 -6.60
CA TYR A 138 1.59 10.04 -7.68
C TYR A 138 1.92 9.45 -9.07
N GLU A 139 3.13 8.93 -9.29
CA GLU A 139 3.49 8.30 -10.57
C GLU A 139 2.58 7.10 -10.92
N GLU A 140 2.24 6.28 -9.93
CA GLU A 140 1.33 5.15 -10.10
C GLU A 140 -0.12 5.59 -10.38
N HIS A 141 -0.60 6.63 -9.68
CA HIS A 141 -2.02 6.99 -9.65
C HIS A 141 -2.39 8.04 -10.70
N SER A 142 -1.45 8.91 -11.08
CA SER A 142 -1.65 10.03 -12.01
C SER A 142 -2.21 9.62 -13.37
N LYS A 143 -1.97 8.36 -13.79
CA LYS A 143 -2.39 7.78 -15.07
C LYS A 143 -3.91 7.70 -15.26
N TYR A 144 -4.65 7.54 -14.17
CA TYR A 144 -6.12 7.44 -14.20
C TYR A 144 -6.82 8.60 -13.48
N MET A 145 -6.08 9.46 -12.78
CA MET A 145 -6.64 10.70 -12.22
C MET A 145 -7.14 11.62 -13.32
N LYS A 146 -8.34 12.17 -13.14
CA LYS A 146 -8.93 13.15 -14.06
C LYS A 146 -8.69 14.55 -13.51
N LEU A 147 -7.53 15.10 -13.83
CA LEU A 147 -7.16 16.49 -13.52
C LEU A 147 -7.22 17.31 -14.80
N ALA A 148 -7.79 18.51 -14.71
CA ALA A 148 -7.77 19.46 -15.81
C ALA A 148 -6.32 19.88 -16.14
N PRO A 149 -6.01 20.30 -17.38
CA PRO A 149 -4.64 20.47 -17.83
C PRO A 149 -3.79 21.42 -16.97
N ASP A 150 -4.33 22.58 -16.56
CA ASP A 150 -3.57 23.56 -15.78
C ASP A 150 -3.43 23.10 -14.31
N THR A 151 -4.45 22.44 -13.78
CA THR A 151 -4.41 21.78 -12.46
C THR A 151 -3.29 20.73 -12.42
N ARG A 152 -3.23 19.84 -13.40
CA ARG A 152 -2.19 18.78 -13.48
C ARG A 152 -0.79 19.39 -13.57
N LYS A 153 -0.61 20.38 -14.44
CA LYS A 153 0.67 21.09 -14.60
C LYS A 153 1.12 21.73 -13.28
N THR A 154 0.19 22.36 -12.57
CA THR A 154 0.43 22.98 -11.27
C THR A 154 0.84 21.95 -10.22
N VAL A 155 0.14 20.81 -10.15
CA VAL A 155 0.47 19.70 -9.24
C VAL A 155 1.89 19.19 -9.49
N GLU A 156 2.23 18.93 -10.75
CA GLU A 156 3.54 18.38 -11.14
C GLU A 156 4.69 19.37 -10.91
N ASP A 157 4.46 20.67 -11.12
CA ASP A 157 5.43 21.71 -10.78
C ASP A 157 5.71 21.76 -9.27
N ILE A 158 4.66 21.72 -8.43
CA ILE A 158 4.82 21.73 -6.98
C ILE A 158 5.53 20.46 -6.49
N LEU A 159 5.12 19.27 -6.96
CA LEU A 159 5.78 18.01 -6.59
C LEU A 159 7.26 18.01 -7.00
N SER A 160 7.59 18.56 -8.17
CA SER A 160 8.98 18.69 -8.62
C SER A 160 9.80 19.61 -7.71
N LYS A 161 9.22 20.71 -7.23
CA LYS A 161 9.86 21.62 -6.27
C LYS A 161 10.06 20.98 -4.91
N ILE A 162 9.07 20.24 -4.40
CA ILE A 162 9.19 19.47 -3.15
C ILE A 162 10.35 18.48 -3.27
N LYS A 163 10.39 17.70 -4.36
CA LYS A 163 11.44 16.71 -4.60
C LYS A 163 12.82 17.34 -4.65
N ALA A 164 13.00 18.40 -5.44
CA ALA A 164 14.27 19.11 -5.55
C ALA A 164 14.77 19.60 -4.18
N LYS A 165 13.85 20.12 -3.36
CA LYS A 165 14.18 20.64 -2.03
C LYS A 165 14.54 19.53 -1.03
N LEU A 166 13.86 18.39 -1.05
CA LEU A 166 14.22 17.23 -0.24
C LEU A 166 15.58 16.64 -0.64
N ASP A 167 15.89 16.60 -1.94
CA ASP A 167 17.18 16.16 -2.47
C ASP A 167 18.32 17.11 -2.05
N GLU A 168 18.08 18.42 -2.04
CA GLU A 168 19.04 19.43 -1.56
C GLU A 168 19.39 19.22 -0.08
N ASP A 169 18.38 19.06 0.78
CA ASP A 169 18.58 18.90 2.23
C ASP A 169 19.30 17.57 2.54
N SER A 170 18.94 16.49 1.83
CA SER A 170 19.63 15.19 1.93
C SER A 170 21.11 15.29 1.55
N ASN A 171 21.44 16.06 0.50
CA ASN A 171 22.82 16.28 0.08
C ASN A 171 23.58 17.22 1.03
N ALA A 172 22.91 18.19 1.65
CA ALA A 172 23.51 19.09 2.64
C ALA A 172 23.95 18.35 3.91
N GLU A 173 23.15 17.38 4.38
CA GLU A 173 23.53 16.50 5.50
C GLU A 173 24.80 15.67 5.19
N ILE A 174 24.94 15.21 3.95
CA ILE A 174 26.12 14.44 3.50
C ILE A 174 27.37 15.33 3.37
N GLN A 175 27.22 16.63 3.10
CA GLN A 175 28.35 17.56 2.91
C GLN A 175 29.01 18.04 4.22
N HIS A 176 28.41 17.78 5.40
CA HIS A 176 28.94 18.26 6.69
C HIS A 176 29.77 17.24 7.51
N SER A 177 30.04 16.04 6.98
CA SER A 177 30.81 15.01 7.70
C SER A 177 32.01 14.43 6.93
N GLY A 178 32.67 15.24 6.09
CA GLY A 178 33.85 14.79 5.34
C GLY A 178 34.93 15.85 5.18
N VAL A 179 36.00 15.78 5.99
CA VAL A 179 37.25 16.48 5.68
C VAL A 179 37.84 15.85 4.41
N LYS A 180 38.09 16.70 3.40
CA LYS A 180 38.59 16.33 2.08
C LYS A 180 39.97 15.63 2.20
N GLY A 181 40.01 14.30 2.06
CA GLY A 181 41.28 13.59 1.87
C GLY A 181 41.49 12.20 2.49
N MET A 182 40.51 11.57 3.15
CA MET A 182 40.74 10.25 3.77
C MET A 182 40.13 9.07 2.99
N LYS A 183 40.99 8.08 2.72
CA LYS A 183 40.75 6.83 1.99
C LYS A 183 40.83 5.64 2.97
N TRP A 184 39.77 4.82 3.00
CA TRP A 184 39.66 3.42 3.48
C TRP A 184 39.84 3.05 4.98
N GLY A 185 38.84 2.34 5.55
CA GLY A 185 39.06 1.03 6.22
C GLY A 185 38.92 0.85 7.76
N VAL A 186 38.16 -0.21 8.11
CA VAL A 186 38.36 -1.20 9.22
C VAL A 186 37.54 -1.10 10.53
N ARG A 187 36.92 -2.25 10.87
CA ARG A 187 36.17 -2.69 12.09
C ARG A 187 36.96 -2.61 13.41
N ASN A 188 36.29 -2.26 14.51
CA ASN A 188 36.25 -2.97 15.83
C ASN A 188 35.36 -2.21 16.85
N GLY A 189 34.46 -2.92 17.56
CA GLY A 189 33.35 -2.36 18.40
C GLY A 189 33.61 -2.23 19.93
N PRO A 190 32.61 -2.51 20.82
CA PRO A 190 31.90 -1.59 21.76
C PRO A 190 32.13 -1.86 23.28
N PRO A 191 31.34 -1.25 24.22
CA PRO A 191 30.39 -2.06 25.02
C PRO A 191 29.03 -1.43 25.44
N TYR A 192 27.94 -2.18 25.16
CA TYR A 192 26.55 -2.39 25.71
C TYR A 192 25.83 -1.44 26.72
N PRO A 193 24.50 -1.60 27.02
CA PRO A 193 23.32 -2.13 26.27
C PRO A 193 22.07 -1.20 26.34
N ILE A 194 21.11 -1.33 25.41
CA ILE A 194 19.70 -0.98 25.71
C ILE A 194 18.79 -2.03 25.06
N GLU A 195 18.22 -2.91 25.89
CA GLU A 195 16.95 -3.56 25.59
C GLU A 195 15.88 -2.83 26.40
N GLU A 196 14.85 -2.30 25.72
CA GLU A 196 13.45 -2.55 26.10
C GLU A 196 12.50 -2.02 25.01
N ASN A 197 11.97 -2.97 24.25
CA ASN A 197 10.59 -3.09 23.77
C ASN A 197 9.73 -1.81 23.68
N LYS A 198 9.56 -1.30 22.46
CA LYS A 198 8.26 -0.83 21.97
C LYS A 198 7.98 -1.46 20.62
N LYS A 199 7.05 -2.42 20.59
CA LYS A 199 6.43 -2.90 19.34
C LYS A 199 5.57 -1.76 18.80
N VAL A 200 6.09 -1.02 17.82
CA VAL A 200 5.29 -0.14 16.98
C VAL A 200 4.65 -1.05 15.93
N ALA A 201 3.31 -1.12 15.92
CA ALA A 201 2.58 -1.87 14.91
C ALA A 201 2.86 -1.24 13.54
N LYS A 202 3.61 -1.97 12.70
CA LYS A 202 3.82 -1.61 11.30
C LYS A 202 2.48 -1.73 10.58
N VAL A 203 1.93 -0.61 10.13
CA VAL A 203 0.85 -0.60 9.14
C VAL A 203 1.46 -1.10 7.83
N ARG A 204 1.30 -2.39 7.54
CA ARG A 204 1.79 -3.04 6.33
C ARG A 204 0.80 -2.77 5.18
N ARG A 205 1.25 -2.10 4.10
CA ARG A 205 0.50 -2.04 2.84
C ARG A 205 0.49 -3.44 2.23
N HIS A 206 -0.68 -3.91 1.80
CA HIS A 206 -0.89 -5.29 1.35
C HIS A 206 -0.12 -5.64 0.06
N ASP A 207 0.30 -4.65 -0.72
CA ASP A 207 0.83 -4.87 -2.07
C ASP A 207 2.30 -5.34 -2.10
N ASN A 208 3.09 -5.05 -1.04
CA ASN A 208 4.54 -5.36 -1.01
C ASN A 208 4.95 -6.32 0.13
N LEU A 209 3.99 -6.93 0.83
CA LEU A 209 4.22 -7.77 2.02
C LEU A 209 5.25 -8.89 1.80
N VAL A 210 5.06 -9.65 0.72
CA VAL A 210 5.88 -10.82 0.40
C VAL A 210 7.26 -10.38 -0.05
N GLU A 211 7.34 -9.33 -0.87
CA GLU A 211 8.60 -8.78 -1.38
C GLU A 211 9.45 -8.19 -0.25
N GLU A 212 8.85 -7.43 0.67
CA GLU A 212 9.53 -6.90 1.85
C GLU A 212 10.06 -8.01 2.77
N ALA A 213 9.27 -9.09 2.99
CA ALA A 213 9.71 -10.23 3.79
C ALA A 213 10.88 -10.98 3.14
N ILE A 214 10.93 -11.03 1.81
CA ILE A 214 12.04 -11.59 1.04
C ILE A 214 13.28 -10.69 1.15
N HIS A 215 13.14 -9.38 0.91
CA HIS A 215 14.25 -8.41 0.96
C HIS A 215 14.86 -8.27 2.35
N SER A 216 14.03 -8.31 3.40
CA SER A 216 14.48 -8.26 4.79
C SER A 216 15.14 -9.57 5.26
N GLY A 217 15.01 -10.66 4.51
CA GLY A 217 15.50 -11.99 4.90
C GLY A 217 14.68 -12.66 6.00
N GLU A 218 13.47 -12.15 6.28
CA GLU A 218 12.47 -12.82 7.15
C GLU A 218 12.11 -14.20 6.58
N VAL A 219 12.03 -14.29 5.25
CA VAL A 219 11.77 -15.53 4.51
C VAL A 219 12.77 -15.74 3.37
N SER A 220 12.93 -16.99 2.91
CA SER A 220 13.86 -17.36 1.84
C SER A 220 13.12 -17.78 0.57
N LYS A 221 13.54 -17.30 -0.61
CA LYS A 221 13.08 -17.82 -1.91
C LYS A 221 13.70 -19.19 -2.28
N THR A 222 14.66 -19.67 -1.51
CA THR A 222 15.29 -20.97 -1.78
C THR A 222 14.36 -22.10 -1.37
N VAL A 223 14.03 -22.98 -2.31
CA VAL A 223 13.18 -24.14 -2.06
C VAL A 223 13.90 -25.13 -1.14
N ASN A 224 13.24 -25.50 -0.06
CA ASN A 224 13.74 -26.51 0.86
C ASN A 224 13.44 -27.91 0.29
N LYS A 225 14.50 -28.65 -0.09
CA LYS A 225 14.39 -29.97 -0.73
C LYS A 225 13.54 -30.96 0.08
N ASP A 226 13.72 -31.02 1.39
CA ASP A 226 13.04 -32.01 2.24
C ASP A 226 11.56 -31.68 2.48
N LYS A 227 11.21 -30.38 2.49
CA LYS A 227 9.81 -29.94 2.51
C LYS A 227 9.15 -30.15 1.15
N GLN A 228 9.85 -29.86 0.06
CA GLN A 228 9.32 -29.94 -1.29
C GLN A 228 9.07 -31.38 -1.75
N LYS A 229 9.92 -32.35 -1.39
CA LYS A 229 9.74 -33.77 -1.74
C LYS A 229 8.35 -34.32 -1.37
N ARG A 230 7.74 -33.82 -0.29
CA ARG A 230 6.39 -34.22 0.15
C ARG A 230 5.28 -33.78 -0.81
N HIS A 231 5.63 -32.96 -1.80
CA HIS A 231 4.75 -32.36 -2.81
C HIS A 231 5.28 -32.59 -4.23
N THR A 232 6.18 -33.57 -4.45
CA THR A 232 6.59 -34.00 -5.80
C THR A 232 5.88 -35.29 -6.16
N LYS A 233 5.61 -35.48 -7.46
CA LYS A 233 4.93 -36.69 -7.97
C LYS A 233 5.57 -38.00 -7.49
N SER A 234 6.90 -38.04 -7.36
CA SER A 234 7.68 -39.22 -6.96
C SER A 234 7.56 -39.59 -5.48
N ASP A 235 7.50 -38.61 -4.58
CA ASP A 235 7.74 -38.80 -3.14
C ASP A 235 6.64 -38.16 -2.26
N HIS A 236 5.50 -37.83 -2.88
CA HIS A 236 4.38 -37.23 -2.16
C HIS A 236 3.83 -38.17 -1.09
N LEU A 237 3.40 -37.60 0.03
CA LEU A 237 2.67 -38.34 1.06
C LEU A 237 1.22 -38.55 0.58
N PRO A 238 0.62 -39.74 0.78
CA PRO A 238 -0.78 -39.99 0.43
C PRO A 238 -1.73 -38.92 0.98
N GLY A 239 -2.64 -38.41 0.15
CA GLY A 239 -3.58 -37.34 0.51
C GLY A 239 -3.00 -35.92 0.46
N ARG A 240 -1.81 -35.72 -0.12
CA ARG A 240 -1.22 -34.40 -0.38
C ARG A 240 -1.22 -34.09 -1.88
N SER A 241 -1.45 -32.81 -2.20
CA SER A 241 -1.30 -32.27 -3.55
C SER A 241 0.17 -32.31 -3.99
N TYR A 242 0.41 -32.60 -5.27
CA TYR A 242 1.74 -32.84 -5.83
C TYR A 242 1.94 -32.15 -7.17
N LEU A 243 3.13 -31.56 -7.37
CA LEU A 243 3.54 -30.95 -8.63
C LEU A 243 3.81 -32.02 -9.70
N ASP A 244 3.58 -31.68 -10.96
CA ASP A 244 3.95 -32.50 -12.12
C ASP A 244 5.48 -32.47 -12.40
N GLY A 245 6.26 -31.81 -11.54
CA GLY A 245 7.72 -31.74 -11.59
C GLY A 245 8.40 -31.96 -10.23
N ASP A 246 9.73 -31.82 -10.23
CA ASP A 246 10.59 -32.05 -9.07
C ASP A 246 10.93 -30.76 -8.31
N VAL A 247 11.98 -30.79 -7.47
CA VAL A 247 12.40 -29.63 -6.69
C VAL A 247 12.91 -28.48 -7.56
N GLU A 248 13.52 -28.77 -8.71
CA GLU A 248 13.98 -27.73 -9.64
C GLU A 248 12.79 -27.05 -10.32
N TYR A 249 11.77 -27.83 -10.67
CA TYR A 249 10.50 -27.28 -11.17
C TYR A 249 9.82 -26.38 -10.14
N ALA A 250 9.80 -26.77 -8.86
CA ALA A 250 9.29 -25.94 -7.78
C ALA A 250 10.09 -24.63 -7.62
N GLN A 251 11.43 -24.68 -7.75
CA GLN A 251 12.26 -23.47 -7.69
C GLN A 251 11.93 -22.50 -8.84
N LYS A 252 11.70 -23.00 -10.06
CA LYS A 252 11.28 -22.17 -11.19
C LYS A 252 9.97 -21.43 -10.93
N LEU A 253 9.01 -22.07 -10.27
CA LEU A 253 7.75 -21.42 -9.87
C LEU A 253 7.99 -20.32 -8.83
N VAL A 254 8.83 -20.55 -7.83
CA VAL A 254 9.19 -19.53 -6.81
C VAL A 254 9.97 -18.37 -7.43
N ASP A 255 10.85 -18.62 -8.39
CA ASP A 255 11.60 -17.57 -9.07
C ASP A 255 10.68 -16.71 -9.95
N LYS A 256 9.75 -17.37 -10.66
CA LYS A 256 8.78 -16.73 -11.56
C LYS A 256 7.77 -15.86 -10.81
N TYR A 257 7.16 -16.39 -9.75
CA TYR A 257 6.00 -15.78 -9.08
C TYR A 257 6.25 -15.29 -7.66
N GLY A 258 7.33 -15.71 -7.01
CA GLY A 258 7.51 -15.40 -5.61
C GLY A 258 7.67 -13.90 -5.35
N GLY A 259 6.73 -13.32 -4.61
CA GLY A 259 6.61 -11.88 -4.38
C GLY A 259 5.77 -11.13 -5.42
N LYS A 260 5.05 -11.85 -6.29
CA LYS A 260 4.22 -11.28 -7.38
C LYS A 260 2.80 -11.86 -7.41
N GLY A 261 2.49 -12.81 -6.55
CA GLY A 261 1.17 -13.41 -6.41
C GLY A 261 0.37 -12.77 -5.27
N ASP A 262 -0.78 -13.35 -4.95
CA ASP A 262 -1.67 -12.78 -3.95
C ASP A 262 -1.32 -13.28 -2.53
N PRO A 263 -0.92 -12.41 -1.59
CA PRO A 263 -0.63 -12.83 -0.22
C PRO A 263 -1.88 -13.34 0.48
N VAL A 264 -1.76 -14.46 1.19
CA VAL A 264 -2.84 -15.00 2.03
C VAL A 264 -2.77 -14.34 3.41
N ILE A 265 -3.78 -13.56 3.72
CA ILE A 265 -3.94 -12.84 4.99
C ILE A 265 -4.90 -13.60 5.90
N ASP A 266 -4.62 -13.66 7.20
CA ASP A 266 -5.54 -14.23 8.19
C ASP A 266 -6.63 -13.24 8.62
N GLY A 267 -7.56 -13.69 9.47
CA GLY A 267 -8.66 -12.84 9.97
C GLY A 267 -8.22 -11.66 10.84
N ASN A 268 -6.93 -11.57 11.21
CA ASN A 268 -6.37 -10.45 11.97
C ASN A 268 -5.64 -9.45 11.08
N GLY A 269 -5.57 -9.69 9.76
CA GLY A 269 -4.81 -8.85 8.83
C GLY A 269 -3.32 -9.23 8.73
N ASP A 270 -2.89 -10.34 9.34
CA ASP A 270 -1.50 -10.77 9.29
C ASP A 270 -1.22 -11.70 8.10
N TRP A 271 -0.08 -11.50 7.45
CA TRP A 271 0.36 -12.39 6.37
C TRP A 271 0.71 -13.78 6.91
N THR A 272 0.07 -14.81 6.37
CA THR A 272 0.23 -16.20 6.82
C THR A 272 1.48 -16.90 6.28
N HIS A 273 2.41 -16.14 5.69
CA HIS A 273 3.60 -16.66 4.99
C HIS A 273 3.24 -17.51 3.76
N LYS A 274 2.09 -17.23 3.13
CA LYS A 274 1.62 -17.94 1.95
C LYS A 274 1.21 -16.96 0.85
N GLU A 275 1.41 -17.38 -0.38
CA GLU A 275 1.12 -16.59 -1.58
C GLU A 275 0.44 -17.49 -2.61
N LYS A 276 -0.72 -17.07 -3.11
CA LYS A 276 -1.44 -17.74 -4.19
C LYS A 276 -0.78 -17.35 -5.52
N ILE A 277 -0.58 -18.34 -6.37
CA ILE A 277 -0.04 -18.15 -7.72
C ILE A 277 -0.93 -18.85 -8.74
N GLU A 278 -0.91 -18.36 -9.97
CA GLU A 278 -1.57 -18.96 -11.12
C GLU A 278 -0.59 -19.00 -12.29
N ASP A 279 -0.45 -20.17 -12.92
CA ASP A 279 0.36 -20.34 -14.13
C ASP A 279 -0.52 -20.52 -15.37
N SER A 280 0.04 -20.23 -16.55
CA SER A 280 -0.63 -20.50 -17.81
C SER A 280 -0.76 -22.00 -18.10
N ASP A 281 0.14 -22.81 -17.56
CA ASP A 281 0.17 -24.25 -17.74
C ASP A 281 -0.27 -24.99 -16.46
N ILE A 282 -0.77 -26.22 -16.62
CA ILE A 282 -1.07 -27.09 -15.48
C ILE A 282 0.24 -27.42 -14.74
N ILE A 283 0.30 -27.05 -13.47
CA ILE A 283 1.50 -27.20 -12.63
C ILE A 283 1.49 -28.50 -11.81
N GLY A 284 0.32 -29.13 -11.63
CA GLY A 284 0.20 -30.39 -10.91
C GLY A 284 -1.24 -30.77 -10.56
N THR A 285 -1.36 -31.58 -9.52
CA THR A 285 -2.63 -32.16 -9.07
C THR A 285 -2.95 -31.73 -7.64
N HIS A 286 -4.11 -31.10 -7.46
CA HIS A 286 -4.74 -30.89 -6.17
C HIS A 286 -5.42 -32.18 -5.71
N VAL A 287 -5.35 -32.48 -4.41
CA VAL A 287 -5.98 -33.67 -3.81
C VAL A 287 -6.82 -33.17 -2.64
N ASP A 288 -8.14 -33.36 -2.74
CA ASP A 288 -9.05 -32.97 -1.66
C ASP A 288 -8.86 -33.88 -0.44
N ARG A 289 -8.74 -33.27 0.75
CA ARG A 289 -8.34 -34.00 1.96
C ARG A 289 -9.44 -34.88 2.55
N TYR A 290 -10.70 -34.68 2.14
CA TYR A 290 -11.84 -35.39 2.72
C TYR A 290 -12.37 -36.47 1.77
N SER A 291 -12.52 -36.12 0.50
CA SER A 291 -13.02 -36.99 -0.56
C SER A 291 -11.91 -37.78 -1.26
N GLY A 292 -10.66 -37.33 -1.19
CA GLY A 292 -9.54 -37.90 -1.93
C GLY A 292 -9.60 -37.63 -3.44
N VAL A 293 -10.51 -36.77 -3.90
CA VAL A 293 -10.65 -36.44 -5.32
C VAL A 293 -9.42 -35.69 -5.81
N GLU A 294 -8.83 -36.20 -6.90
CA GLU A 294 -7.69 -35.59 -7.57
C GLU A 294 -8.17 -34.69 -8.71
N THR A 295 -7.69 -33.44 -8.75
CA THR A 295 -8.03 -32.46 -9.79
C THR A 295 -6.76 -31.80 -10.31
N ARG A 296 -6.54 -31.84 -11.63
CA ARG A 296 -5.41 -31.14 -12.24
C ARG A 296 -5.65 -29.63 -12.18
N THR A 297 -4.61 -28.86 -11.88
CA THR A 297 -4.71 -27.43 -11.62
C THR A 297 -3.48 -26.68 -12.12
N ASN A 298 -3.69 -25.47 -12.63
CA ASN A 298 -2.66 -24.47 -12.92
C ASN A 298 -2.42 -23.53 -11.72
N MET A 299 -3.18 -23.68 -10.64
CA MET A 299 -3.09 -22.85 -9.45
C MET A 299 -2.17 -23.46 -8.39
N GLY A 300 -1.35 -22.61 -7.80
CA GLY A 300 -0.37 -23.00 -6.78
C GLY A 300 -0.45 -22.16 -5.52
N MET A 301 0.18 -22.67 -4.47
CA MET A 301 0.45 -21.97 -3.23
C MET A 301 1.95 -22.03 -2.94
N ILE A 302 2.60 -20.88 -2.83
CA ILE A 302 3.96 -20.76 -2.32
C ILE A 302 3.87 -20.56 -0.80
N VAL A 303 4.64 -21.35 -0.05
CA VAL A 303 4.73 -21.24 1.41
C VAL A 303 6.14 -20.93 1.83
N TYR A 304 6.28 -19.75 2.41
CA TYR A 304 7.54 -19.16 2.82
C TYR A 304 7.96 -19.56 4.22
N SER A 305 9.27 -19.69 4.42
CA SER A 305 9.84 -19.74 5.76
C SER A 305 11.31 -19.35 5.75
N LYS A 306 11.85 -19.03 6.92
CA LYS A 306 13.29 -18.73 7.10
C LYS A 306 14.21 -19.90 6.70
N THR A 307 13.73 -21.14 6.86
CA THR A 307 14.49 -22.37 6.54
C THR A 307 14.25 -22.88 5.11
N GLY A 308 13.57 -22.08 4.29
CA GLY A 308 13.32 -22.36 2.88
C GLY A 308 11.85 -22.67 2.56
N THR A 309 11.52 -22.44 1.30
CA THR A 309 10.17 -22.38 0.74
C THR A 309 9.74 -23.71 0.14
N HIS A 310 8.43 -23.94 0.03
CA HIS A 310 7.89 -25.05 -0.76
C HIS A 310 6.61 -24.62 -1.49
N VAL A 311 6.26 -25.34 -2.54
CA VAL A 311 5.13 -25.05 -3.43
C VAL A 311 4.26 -26.30 -3.53
N TYR A 312 2.94 -26.12 -3.48
CA TYR A 312 1.99 -27.18 -3.77
C TYR A 312 0.79 -26.69 -4.59
N PRO A 313 0.19 -27.56 -5.43
CA PRO A 313 -1.01 -27.20 -6.19
C PRO A 313 -2.24 -27.01 -5.30
N ARG A 314 -3.11 -26.05 -5.66
CA ARG A 314 -4.36 -25.75 -4.95
C ARG A 314 -5.58 -25.87 -5.86
N LYS A 315 -6.76 -26.02 -5.27
CA LYS A 315 -8.02 -25.88 -5.99
C LYS A 315 -8.25 -24.41 -6.35
N GLU A 316 -8.94 -24.19 -7.45
CA GLU A 316 -9.62 -22.95 -7.76
C GLU A 316 -10.64 -22.64 -6.66
N ASP A 317 -10.67 -21.38 -6.23
CA ASP A 317 -11.72 -20.94 -5.32
C ASP A 317 -12.98 -20.88 -6.20
N GLU A 318 -13.98 -21.74 -5.92
CA GLU A 318 -15.28 -21.62 -6.58
C GLU A 318 -15.83 -20.25 -6.20
N ASP A 319 -15.99 -19.36 -7.18
CA ASP A 319 -16.68 -18.09 -6.97
C ASP A 319 -18.01 -18.39 -6.29
N GLU A 320 -18.17 -18.00 -5.03
CA GLU A 320 -19.47 -17.86 -4.37
C GLU A 320 -20.22 -16.71 -5.05
N SER A 321 -20.65 -16.96 -6.28
CA SER A 321 -21.67 -16.20 -6.96
C SER A 321 -23.03 -16.77 -6.53
N ASN A 322 -23.55 -16.23 -5.43
CA ASN A 322 -24.98 -16.17 -5.13
C ASN A 322 -25.32 -14.90 -4.36
#